data_AF-A0A4Q6GA84-F1
#
_entry.id   AF-A0A4Q6GA84-F1
#
_cell.length_a   1.000
_cell.length_b   1.000
_cell.length_c   1.000
_cell.angle_alpha   90.00
_cell.angle_beta   90.00
_cell.angle_gamma   90.00
#
_symmetry.space_group_name_H-M   'P 1'
#
loop_
_entity.id
_entity.type
_entity.pdbx_description
1 polymer ?
#
loop_
_entity_poly.entity_id
_entity_poly.type
_entity_poly.pdbx_seq_one_letter_code
_entity_poly.pdbx_strand_id
1 'polypeptide(L)'
;MASGWSWFVIALSALNIFGLVWLLWYTAKRRPGDPKPEDTSHYWDGDITEYNKPMPRWWIQGFYLTIVFAIAYVAWYGGMGHYPGMSGWTSQQEHAVDKAASDANLAETFRPYDGKPLAQLAADPMALDLGRSIFANSCATCHGSSAKGAIGYPNLSDDIWHWGGDP
;
A
#
# COMPACT_ATOMS: atom_id res chain seq x y z
N MET A 1 15.90 8.65 -13.02
CA MET A 1 15.12 9.64 -13.82
C MET A 1 16.08 10.63 -14.45
N ALA A 2 15.89 11.04 -15.71
CA ALA A 2 16.76 12.06 -16.31
C ALA A 2 16.55 13.43 -15.64
N SER A 3 17.58 14.26 -15.58
CA SER A 3 17.55 15.55 -14.86
C SER A 3 16.44 16.48 -15.33
N GLY A 4 16.13 16.50 -16.63
CA GLY A 4 15.02 17.30 -17.19
C GLY A 4 13.66 16.90 -16.63
N TRP A 5 13.38 15.59 -16.55
CA TRP A 5 12.15 15.07 -15.95
C TRP A 5 12.09 15.32 -14.45
N SER A 6 13.22 15.26 -13.75
CA SER A 6 13.29 15.58 -12.32
C SER A 6 12.90 17.02 -12.05
N TRP A 7 13.48 17.98 -12.78
CA TRP A 7 13.14 19.39 -12.65
C TRP A 7 11.69 19.68 -13.01
N PHE A 8 11.17 19.03 -14.05
CA PHE A 8 9.75 19.14 -14.41
C PHE A 8 8.83 18.74 -13.24
N VAL A 9 9.07 17.57 -12.63
CA VAL A 9 8.27 17.08 -11.49
C VAL A 9 8.40 18.02 -10.28
N ILE A 10 9.62 18.44 -9.95
CA ILE A 10 9.89 19.37 -8.84
C ILE A 10 9.13 20.68 -9.05
N ALA A 11 9.27 21.30 -10.23
CA ALA A 11 8.67 22.60 -10.53
C ALA A 11 7.14 22.54 -10.51
N LEU A 12 6.56 21.51 -11.14
CA LEU A 12 5.10 21.35 -11.18
C LEU A 12 4.51 21.12 -9.78
N SER A 13 5.18 20.28 -8.96
CA SER A 13 4.73 19.99 -7.59
C SER A 13 4.84 21.22 -6.71
N ALA A 14 5.96 21.95 -6.77
CA ALA A 14 6.16 23.18 -6.00
C ALA A 14 5.15 24.28 -6.41
N LEU A 15 4.90 24.43 -7.71
CA LEU A 15 3.88 25.36 -8.22
C LEU A 15 2.49 24.98 -7.73
N ASN A 16 2.15 23.69 -7.70
CA ASN A 16 0.85 23.23 -7.21
C ASN A 16 0.68 23.49 -5.71
N ILE A 17 1.68 23.15 -4.89
CA ILE A 17 1.66 23.43 -3.44
C ILE A 17 1.52 24.93 -3.18
N PHE A 18 2.31 25.75 -3.88
CA PHE A 18 2.18 27.21 -3.81
C PHE A 18 0.78 27.67 -4.21
N GLY A 19 0.25 27.15 -5.31
CA GLY A 19 -1.09 27.44 -5.80
C GLY A 19 -2.17 27.09 -4.78
N LEU A 20 -2.07 25.95 -4.08
CA LEU A 20 -2.99 25.57 -3.01
C LEU A 20 -2.92 26.51 -1.81
N VAL A 21 -1.72 26.86 -1.36
CA VAL A 21 -1.52 27.82 -0.26
C VAL A 21 -2.09 29.18 -0.62
N TRP A 22 -1.80 29.65 -1.83
CA TRP A 22 -2.28 30.93 -2.35
C TRP A 22 -3.81 30.94 -2.50
N LEU A 23 -4.39 29.91 -3.11
CA LEU A 23 -5.83 29.81 -3.32
C LEU A 23 -6.57 29.77 -1.98
N LEU A 24 -6.11 28.94 -1.03
CA LEU A 24 -6.73 28.85 0.29
C LEU A 24 -6.64 30.19 1.04
N TRP A 25 -5.49 30.87 0.98
CA TRP A 25 -5.34 32.19 1.59
C TRP A 25 -6.25 33.24 0.93
N TYR A 26 -6.36 33.18 -0.40
CA TYR A 26 -7.15 34.12 -1.19
C TYR A 26 -8.65 33.97 -0.94
N THR A 27 -9.16 32.73 -0.88
CA THR A 27 -10.59 32.42 -0.70
C THR A 27 -11.03 32.42 0.76
N ALA A 28 -10.13 32.17 1.71
CA ALA A 28 -10.45 32.23 3.14
C ALA A 28 -10.71 33.65 3.66
N LYS A 29 -10.29 34.69 2.93
CA LYS A 29 -10.36 36.08 3.38
C LYS A 29 -11.59 36.80 2.84
N ARG A 30 -12.48 37.20 3.74
CA ARG A 30 -13.55 38.16 3.42
C ARG A 30 -13.01 39.57 3.22
N ARG A 31 -13.57 40.30 2.27
CA ARG A 31 -13.17 41.67 1.89
C ARG A 31 -14.24 42.69 2.29
N PRO A 32 -13.85 43.96 2.47
CA PRO A 32 -14.81 45.04 2.63
C PRO A 32 -15.75 45.11 1.43
N GLY A 33 -17.06 45.05 1.67
CA GLY A 33 -18.09 45.05 0.63
C GLY A 33 -18.63 43.68 0.24
N ASP A 34 -18.12 42.58 0.81
CA ASP A 34 -18.69 41.25 0.55
C ASP A 34 -20.14 41.14 1.09
N PRO A 35 -21.06 40.46 0.36
CA PRO A 35 -22.46 40.22 0.79
C PRO A 35 -22.54 39.58 2.16
N LYS A 36 -23.59 39.81 2.96
CA LYS A 36 -23.71 39.20 4.29
C LYS A 36 -23.67 37.67 4.20
N PRO A 37 -23.28 36.95 5.27
CA PRO A 37 -23.12 35.50 5.23
C PRO A 37 -24.38 34.72 4.80
N GLU A 38 -25.55 35.28 5.06
CA GLU A 38 -26.86 34.74 4.71
C GLU A 38 -27.38 35.25 3.36
N ASP A 39 -26.73 36.25 2.75
CA ASP A 39 -27.15 36.79 1.47
C ASP A 39 -26.88 35.78 0.36
N THR A 40 -27.85 35.62 -0.53
CA THR A 40 -27.73 34.82 -1.75
C THR A 40 -27.95 35.69 -2.98
N SER A 41 -27.26 35.37 -4.08
CA SER A 41 -27.38 36.12 -5.33
C SER A 41 -28.39 35.51 -6.31
N HIS A 42 -28.63 34.20 -6.24
CA HIS A 42 -29.45 33.44 -7.19
C HIS A 42 -30.14 32.28 -6.48
N TYR A 43 -31.33 31.93 -6.99
CA TYR A 43 -32.08 30.75 -6.59
C TYR A 43 -31.97 29.70 -7.70
N TRP A 44 -31.73 28.47 -7.29
CA TRP A 44 -31.69 27.29 -8.15
C TRP A 44 -32.87 26.40 -7.78
N ASP A 45 -33.58 25.88 -8.78
CA ASP A 45 -34.72 24.96 -8.56
C ASP A 45 -35.80 25.48 -7.60
N GLY A 46 -36.06 26.79 -7.64
CA GLY A 46 -37.10 27.45 -6.85
C GLY A 46 -36.67 27.85 -5.44
N ASP A 47 -36.10 26.94 -4.65
CA ASP A 47 -35.81 27.16 -3.22
C ASP A 47 -34.36 26.89 -2.79
N ILE A 48 -33.48 26.39 -3.67
CA ILE A 48 -32.08 26.12 -3.34
C ILE A 48 -31.27 27.40 -3.50
N THR A 49 -30.56 27.78 -2.44
CA THR A 49 -29.70 28.97 -2.42
C THR A 49 -28.35 28.65 -1.79
N GLU A 50 -27.30 29.33 -2.22
CA GLU A 50 -25.98 29.20 -1.59
C GLU A 50 -25.73 30.38 -0.64
N TYR A 51 -25.35 30.06 0.60
CA TYR A 51 -24.91 31.04 1.59
C TYR A 51 -23.45 31.43 1.37
N ASN A 52 -23.16 32.71 1.53
CA ASN A 52 -21.80 33.23 1.48
C ASN A 52 -21.12 33.18 2.86
N LYS A 53 -21.19 32.05 3.57
CA LYS A 53 -20.59 31.91 4.92
C LYS A 53 -19.07 31.74 4.83
N PRO A 54 -18.30 32.32 5.76
CA PRO A 54 -16.87 32.03 5.82
C PRO A 54 -16.65 30.55 6.13
N MET A 55 -15.63 29.95 5.50
CA MET A 55 -15.24 28.58 5.79
C MET A 55 -14.88 28.42 7.28
N PRO A 56 -15.23 27.29 7.92
CA PRO A 56 -14.88 27.05 9.31
C PRO A 56 -13.37 27.13 9.55
N ARG A 57 -12.96 27.84 10.61
CA ARG A 57 -11.53 28.05 10.92
C ARG A 57 -10.78 26.74 11.12
N TRP A 58 -11.39 25.76 11.80
CA TRP A 58 -10.80 24.44 12.03
C TRP A 58 -10.56 23.69 10.71
N TRP A 59 -11.45 23.86 9.72
CA TRP A 59 -11.32 23.24 8.41
C TRP A 59 -10.15 23.85 7.63
N ILE A 60 -10.04 25.19 7.61
CA ILE A 60 -8.90 25.89 6.98
C ILE A 60 -7.58 25.50 7.65
N GLN A 61 -7.55 25.47 8.98
CA GLN A 61 -6.37 25.04 9.76
C GLN A 61 -6.01 23.59 9.44
N GLY A 62 -7.00 22.70 9.40
CA GLY A 62 -6.82 21.31 8.99
C GLY A 62 -6.21 21.20 7.59
N PHE A 63 -6.70 21.98 6.63
CA PHE A 63 -6.14 22.01 5.28
C PHE A 63 -4.69 22.52 5.26
N TYR A 64 -4.35 23.58 5.99
CA TYR A 64 -2.95 24.02 6.09
C TYR A 64 -2.06 22.95 6.75
N LEU A 65 -2.56 22.24 7.75
CA LEU A 65 -1.83 21.14 8.38
C LEU A 65 -1.53 20.00 7.39
N THR A 66 -2.46 19.65 6.50
CA THR A 66 -2.18 18.62 5.48
C THR A 66 -1.14 19.09 4.47
N ILE A 67 -1.13 20.37 4.09
CA ILE A 67 -0.07 20.94 3.23
C ILE A 67 1.29 20.85 3.93
N VAL A 68 1.37 21.27 5.20
CA VAL A 68 2.63 21.19 5.99
C VAL A 68 3.08 19.75 6.13
N PHE A 69 2.16 18.82 6.42
CA PHE A 69 2.45 17.40 6.49
C PHE A 69 2.99 16.87 5.15
N ALA A 70 2.36 17.21 4.03
CA ALA A 70 2.82 16.78 2.71
C ALA A 70 4.24 17.28 2.39
N ILE A 71 4.54 18.55 2.69
CA ILE A 71 5.88 19.12 2.54
C ILE A 71 6.89 18.37 3.42
N ALA A 72 6.56 18.14 4.69
CA ALA A 72 7.42 17.41 5.61
C ALA A 72 7.64 15.95 5.17
N TYR A 73 6.60 15.29 4.68
CA TYR A 73 6.64 13.92 4.18
C TYR A 73 7.57 13.79 2.98
N VAL A 74 7.43 14.68 2.00
CA VAL A 74 8.29 14.70 0.80
C VAL A 74 9.73 15.09 1.16
N ALA A 75 9.92 16.01 2.11
CA ALA A 75 11.25 16.34 2.62
C ALA A 75 11.91 15.10 3.28
N TRP A 76 11.13 14.30 4.01
CA TRP A 76 11.64 13.12 4.71
C TRP A 76 11.89 11.92 3.79
N TYR A 77 10.89 11.51 3.00
CA TYR A 77 10.90 10.29 2.18
C TYR A 77 11.34 10.53 0.73
N GLY A 78 11.49 11.78 0.30
CA GLY A 78 11.72 12.12 -1.10
C GLY A 78 10.42 12.11 -1.91
N GLY A 79 10.54 11.97 -3.24
CA GLY A 79 9.39 11.93 -4.16
C GLY A 79 9.29 13.12 -5.12
N MET A 80 10.10 14.17 -4.89
CA MET A 80 10.27 15.26 -5.84
C MET A 80 11.42 14.97 -6.80
N GLY A 81 11.10 14.31 -7.92
CA GLY A 81 12.09 13.94 -8.93
C GLY A 81 13.14 12.97 -8.38
N HIS A 82 14.43 13.32 -8.50
CA HIS A 82 15.54 12.51 -7.97
C HIS A 82 15.92 12.84 -6.52
N TYR A 83 15.19 13.72 -5.83
CA TYR A 83 15.47 14.04 -4.44
C TYR A 83 15.22 12.81 -3.55
N PRO A 84 16.25 12.27 -2.87
CA PRO A 84 16.15 11.01 -2.12
C PRO A 84 15.47 11.15 -0.75
N GLY A 85 15.12 12.36 -0.33
CA GLY A 85 14.65 12.61 1.03
C GLY A 85 15.78 12.64 2.06
N MET A 86 15.48 13.20 3.23
CA MET A 86 16.42 13.24 4.37
C MET A 86 16.64 11.86 5.02
N SER A 87 15.63 10.98 4.98
CA SER A 87 15.72 9.65 5.56
C SER A 87 16.56 8.67 4.73
N GLY A 88 16.74 8.95 3.44
CA GLY A 88 17.32 8.00 2.49
C GLY A 88 16.51 6.72 2.29
N TRP A 89 15.26 6.68 2.76
CA TRP A 89 14.39 5.52 2.68
C TRP A 89 14.07 5.15 1.23
N THR A 90 14.02 3.84 0.96
CA THR A 90 13.45 3.29 -0.27
C THR A 90 12.66 2.02 0.05
N SER A 91 11.55 1.78 -0.65
CA SER A 91 10.77 0.55 -0.49
C SER A 91 11.58 -0.73 -0.78
N GLN A 92 12.59 -0.63 -1.65
CA GLN A 92 13.49 -1.74 -1.97
C GLN A 92 14.39 -2.10 -0.78
N GLN A 93 14.92 -1.11 -0.06
CA GLN A 93 15.73 -1.36 1.13
C GLN A 93 14.88 -1.93 2.27
N GLU A 94 13.70 -1.37 2.52
CA GLU A 94 12.78 -1.88 3.54
C GLU A 94 12.39 -3.33 3.25
N HIS A 95 11.98 -3.63 2.02
CA HIS A 95 11.68 -5.00 1.59
C HIS A 95 12.88 -5.94 1.74
N ALA A 96 14.11 -5.48 1.42
CA ALA A 96 15.30 -6.31 1.57
C ALA A 96 15.59 -6.65 3.04
N VAL A 97 15.37 -5.71 3.96
CA VAL A 97 15.51 -5.92 5.41
C VAL A 97 14.46 -6.91 5.91
N ASP A 98 13.19 -6.71 5.54
CA ASP A 98 12.09 -7.57 5.95
C ASP A 98 12.26 -9.00 5.41
N LYS A 99 12.65 -9.11 4.13
CA LYS A 99 12.94 -10.40 3.50
C LYS A 99 14.08 -11.11 4.22
N ALA A 100 15.18 -10.43 4.53
CA ALA A 100 16.31 -11.04 5.23
C ALA A 100 15.90 -11.57 6.62
N ALA A 101 15.07 -10.81 7.36
CA ALA A 101 14.53 -11.25 8.65
C ALA A 101 13.61 -12.47 8.50
N SER A 102 12.72 -12.46 7.49
CA SER A 102 11.83 -13.59 7.19
C SER A 102 12.61 -14.84 6.77
N ASP A 103 13.59 -14.69 5.88
CA ASP A 103 14.43 -15.80 5.41
C ASP A 103 15.23 -16.43 6.56
N ALA A 104 15.73 -15.62 7.51
CA ALA A 104 16.40 -16.13 8.70
C ALA A 104 15.46 -16.95 9.62
N ASN A 105 14.23 -16.46 9.82
CA ASN A 105 13.22 -17.19 10.59
C ASN A 105 12.82 -18.52 9.92
N LEU A 106 12.65 -18.51 8.60
CA LEU A 106 12.36 -19.71 7.83
C LEU A 106 13.53 -20.68 7.88
N ALA A 107 14.77 -20.21 7.70
CA ALA A 107 15.96 -21.04 7.77
C ALA A 107 16.06 -21.77 9.12
N GLU A 108 15.83 -21.08 10.24
CA GLU A 108 15.82 -21.73 11.56
C GLU A 108 14.66 -22.73 11.71
N THR A 109 13.47 -22.38 11.20
CA THR A 109 12.28 -23.26 11.23
C THR A 109 12.50 -24.54 10.43
N PHE A 110 13.17 -24.45 9.27
CA PHE A 110 13.40 -25.57 8.37
C PHE A 110 14.70 -26.34 8.68
N ARG A 111 15.59 -25.79 9.51
CA ARG A 111 16.87 -26.43 9.89
C ARG A 111 16.71 -27.88 10.40
N PRO A 112 15.69 -28.25 11.20
CA PRO A 112 15.51 -29.63 11.64
C PRO A 112 15.12 -30.61 10.53
N TYR A 113 14.70 -30.11 9.35
CA TYR A 113 14.25 -30.92 8.22
C TYR A 113 15.30 -31.02 7.10
N ASP A 114 16.35 -30.20 7.17
CA ASP A 114 17.38 -30.12 6.14
C ASP A 114 18.11 -31.46 5.96
N GLY A 115 18.23 -31.89 4.70
CA GLY A 115 18.87 -33.16 4.32
C GLY A 115 18.17 -34.44 4.80
N LYS A 116 17.02 -34.38 5.48
CA LYS A 116 16.29 -35.60 5.88
C LYS A 116 15.65 -36.28 4.66
N PRO A 117 15.68 -37.62 4.57
CA PRO A 117 14.93 -38.36 3.56
C PRO A 117 13.43 -38.07 3.65
N LEU A 118 12.76 -37.99 2.51
CA LEU A 118 11.32 -37.72 2.42
C LEU A 118 10.49 -38.71 3.24
N ALA A 119 10.84 -40.00 3.24
CA ALA A 119 10.17 -41.01 4.09
C ALA A 119 10.23 -40.67 5.61
N GLN A 120 11.30 -40.03 6.08
CA GLN A 120 11.40 -39.59 7.48
C GLN A 120 10.55 -38.33 7.73
N LEU A 121 10.53 -37.40 6.77
CA LEU A 121 9.70 -36.19 6.86
C LEU A 121 8.20 -36.53 6.82
N ALA A 122 7.80 -37.49 5.98
CA ALA A 122 6.42 -37.97 5.88
C ALA A 122 5.93 -38.65 7.18
N ALA A 123 6.84 -39.15 8.01
CA ALA A 123 6.53 -39.74 9.31
C ALA A 123 6.55 -38.73 10.48
N ASP A 124 7.05 -37.50 10.25
CA ASP A 124 7.17 -36.46 11.29
C ASP A 124 5.88 -35.62 11.37
N PRO A 125 5.13 -35.66 12.48
CA PRO A 125 3.88 -34.90 12.62
C PRO A 125 4.06 -33.39 12.47
N MET A 126 5.20 -32.83 12.89
CA MET A 126 5.47 -31.39 12.76
C MET A 126 5.77 -31.01 11.31
N ALA A 127 6.52 -31.87 10.59
CA ALA A 127 6.78 -31.66 9.16
C ALA A 127 5.49 -31.76 8.34
N LEU A 128 4.60 -32.70 8.68
CA LEU A 128 3.29 -32.84 8.03
C LEU A 128 2.41 -31.61 8.27
N ASP A 129 2.39 -31.04 9.47
CA ASP A 129 1.57 -29.86 9.76
C ASP A 129 2.05 -28.62 9.00
N LEU A 130 3.38 -28.42 8.93
CA LEU A 130 3.99 -27.40 8.10
C LEU A 130 3.70 -27.63 6.61
N GLY A 131 3.83 -28.88 6.15
CA GLY A 131 3.50 -29.29 4.79
C GLY A 131 2.04 -29.03 4.41
N ARG A 132 1.09 -29.23 5.33
CA ARG A 132 -0.33 -28.89 5.11
C ARG A 132 -0.53 -27.39 4.87
N SER A 133 0.17 -26.55 5.63
CA SER A 133 0.10 -25.09 5.44
C SER A 133 0.70 -24.68 4.08
N ILE A 134 1.81 -25.30 3.67
CA ILE A 134 2.39 -25.06 2.33
C ILE A 134 1.41 -25.54 1.24
N PHE A 135 0.84 -26.74 1.40
CA PHE A 135 -0.12 -27.31 0.45
C PHE A 135 -1.34 -26.41 0.27
N ALA A 136 -1.91 -25.90 1.37
CA ALA A 136 -3.07 -25.03 1.33
C ALA A 136 -2.81 -23.72 0.56
N ASN A 137 -1.61 -23.15 0.69
CA ASN A 137 -1.26 -21.88 0.04
C ASN A 137 -0.83 -22.03 -1.43
N SER A 138 -0.17 -23.14 -1.78
CA SER A 138 0.51 -23.27 -3.07
C SER A 138 -0.06 -24.37 -3.98
N CYS A 139 -0.71 -25.39 -3.43
CA CYS A 139 -1.10 -26.60 -4.17
C CYS A 139 -2.62 -26.78 -4.25
N ALA A 140 -3.35 -26.37 -3.22
CA ALA A 140 -4.79 -26.59 -3.07
C ALA A 140 -5.63 -25.91 -4.17
N THR A 141 -5.12 -24.85 -4.80
CA THR A 141 -5.80 -24.18 -5.93
C THR A 141 -6.07 -25.14 -7.09
N CYS A 142 -5.16 -26.08 -7.35
CA CYS A 142 -5.28 -27.08 -8.42
C CYS A 142 -5.76 -28.43 -7.88
N HIS A 143 -5.21 -28.88 -6.75
CA HIS A 143 -5.47 -30.22 -6.20
C HIS A 143 -6.61 -30.27 -5.17
N GLY A 144 -7.31 -29.15 -4.98
CA GLY A 144 -8.39 -29.02 -4.00
C GLY A 144 -7.89 -28.94 -2.56
N SER A 145 -8.71 -28.37 -1.67
CA SER A 145 -8.38 -28.21 -0.24
C SER A 145 -8.17 -29.53 0.50
N SER A 146 -8.80 -30.61 0.01
CA SER A 146 -8.65 -31.97 0.56
C SER A 146 -7.63 -32.82 -0.21
N ALA A 147 -6.83 -32.23 -1.11
CA ALA A 147 -5.91 -32.94 -2.00
C ALA A 147 -6.56 -33.98 -2.95
N LYS A 148 -7.88 -33.89 -3.17
CA LYS A 148 -8.65 -34.86 -3.98
C LYS A 148 -8.73 -34.54 -5.47
N GLY A 149 -8.10 -33.46 -5.90
CA GLY A 149 -8.10 -33.05 -7.30
C GLY A 149 -9.44 -32.48 -7.78
N ALA A 150 -9.55 -32.38 -9.09
CA ALA A 150 -10.73 -31.93 -9.84
C ALA A 150 -10.64 -32.50 -11.27
N ILE A 151 -11.63 -32.23 -12.12
CA ILE A 151 -11.53 -32.61 -13.53
C ILE A 151 -10.28 -31.94 -14.14
N GLY A 152 -9.34 -32.75 -14.63
CA GLY A 152 -8.06 -32.30 -15.17
C GLY A 152 -6.92 -32.18 -14.15
N TYR A 153 -7.17 -32.43 -12.85
CA TYR A 153 -6.16 -32.35 -11.79
C TYR A 153 -6.16 -33.62 -10.92
N PRO A 154 -5.02 -34.31 -10.76
CA PRO A 154 -4.94 -35.56 -10.01
C PRO A 154 -5.37 -35.46 -8.55
N ASN A 155 -5.94 -36.56 -8.05
CA ASN A 155 -6.08 -36.81 -6.61
C ASN A 155 -4.71 -37.21 -6.04
N LEU A 156 -4.21 -36.47 -5.07
CA LEU A 156 -2.92 -36.71 -4.42
C LEU A 156 -3.07 -37.48 -3.09
N SER A 157 -4.28 -37.88 -2.75
CA SER A 157 -4.62 -38.59 -1.50
C SER A 157 -5.00 -40.06 -1.71
N ASP A 158 -4.98 -40.55 -2.95
CA ASP A 158 -5.19 -41.96 -3.26
C ASP A 158 -3.87 -42.67 -3.63
N ASP A 159 -3.98 -43.97 -3.94
CA ASP A 159 -2.84 -44.82 -4.25
C ASP A 159 -2.47 -44.83 -5.75
N ILE A 160 -3.08 -43.97 -6.58
CA ILE A 160 -2.90 -43.96 -8.04
C ILE A 160 -1.94 -42.85 -8.46
N TRP A 161 -0.68 -43.22 -8.71
CA TRP A 161 0.37 -42.28 -9.09
C TRP A 161 0.76 -42.41 -10.57
N HIS A 162 0.64 -41.33 -11.33
CA HIS A 162 1.01 -41.30 -12.74
C HIS A 162 2.52 -41.27 -12.99
N TRP A 163 3.31 -40.79 -12.02
CA TRP A 163 4.74 -40.49 -12.19
C TRP A 163 5.63 -41.16 -11.13
N GLY A 164 5.10 -42.20 -10.46
CA GLY A 164 5.73 -42.82 -9.29
C GLY A 164 5.19 -42.25 -7.97
N GLY A 165 5.03 -43.13 -6.97
CA GLY A 165 4.44 -42.82 -5.66
C GLY A 165 5.34 -43.22 -4.48
N ASP A 166 6.61 -43.52 -4.76
CA ASP A 166 7.60 -43.76 -3.70
C ASP A 166 7.91 -42.43 -2.98
N PRO A 167 7.98 -42.42 -1.63
CA PRO A 167 8.45 -41.26 -0.87
C PRO A 167 9.96 -41.03 -1.05
#